data_AF-A0A376DT89-F1
#
_entry.id   AF-A0A376DT89-F1
#
_cell.length_a   1.000
_cell.length_b   1.000
_cell.length_c   1.000
_cell.angle_alpha   90.00
_cell.angle_beta   90.00
_cell.angle_gamma   90.00
#
_symmetry.space_group_name_H-M   'P 1'
#
loop_
_entity.id
_entity.type
_entity.pdbx_description
1 polymer ?
#
loop_
_entity_poly.entity_id
_entity_poly.type
_entity_poly.pdbx_seq_one_letter_code
_entity_poly.pdbx_strand_id
1 'polypeptide(L)'
;MTSTRLYPGMRDGSLEIFYIKEENRLMAIKGGRVLGYEELPPEDTKFLDHIIDSEHATKEILEEWFPSRIEQKRKLAECRFGGLNFTPDYMNGTHAPDSFDCPLKDNCKGFGKVCKNIEYKGFPLAPFDEKAISLLISAKKNTVIAEELKIPLGSFEVYRTKLYNSLRISTKQELASVAFILGLI
;
A
#
# COMPACT_ATOMS: atom_id res chain seq x y z
N MET A 1 -18.60 7.94 18.13
CA MET A 1 -18.93 8.62 16.87
C MET A 1 -18.39 7.77 15.74
N THR A 2 -19.25 7.11 14.97
CA THR A 2 -18.87 6.43 13.73
C THR A 2 -18.55 7.51 12.69
N SER A 3 -17.30 7.94 12.65
CA SER A 3 -16.79 8.70 11.50
C SER A 3 -16.88 7.77 10.30
N THR A 4 -17.87 7.96 9.44
CA THR A 4 -17.91 7.30 8.12
C THR A 4 -16.71 7.81 7.33
N ARG A 5 -15.59 7.08 7.40
CA ARG A 5 -14.46 7.35 6.52
C ARG A 5 -14.86 6.92 5.13
N LEU A 6 -14.74 7.85 4.20
CA LEU A 6 -14.95 7.59 2.78
C LEU A 6 -13.59 7.44 2.14
N TYR A 7 -13.53 6.63 1.10
CA TYR A 7 -12.32 6.52 0.30
C TYR A 7 -12.01 7.86 -0.38
N PRO A 8 -10.72 8.18 -0.57
CA PRO A 8 -10.32 9.37 -1.30
C PRO A 8 -10.96 9.42 -2.70
N GLY A 9 -11.22 10.62 -3.21
CA GLY A 9 -11.86 10.81 -4.52
C GLY A 9 -13.37 10.57 -4.53
N MET A 10 -13.99 10.04 -3.46
CA MET A 10 -15.45 9.86 -3.40
C MET A 10 -16.23 11.17 -3.23
N ARG A 11 -15.64 12.19 -2.61
CA ARG A 11 -16.29 13.50 -2.36
C ARG A 11 -15.43 14.70 -2.72
N ASP A 12 -14.23 14.47 -3.22
CA ASP A 12 -13.27 15.50 -3.59
C ASP A 12 -12.56 15.16 -4.91
N GLY A 13 -11.59 15.99 -5.29
CA GLY A 13 -10.81 15.82 -6.51
C GLY A 13 -9.55 14.98 -6.35
N SER A 14 -9.34 14.33 -5.21
CA SER A 14 -8.17 13.46 -5.05
C SER A 14 -8.33 12.21 -5.90
N LEU A 15 -7.19 11.59 -6.19
CA LEU A 15 -7.12 10.34 -6.92
C LEU A 15 -6.78 9.21 -5.96
N GLU A 16 -7.59 8.17 -6.00
CA GLU A 16 -7.29 6.83 -5.48
C GLU A 16 -7.25 5.87 -6.66
N ILE A 17 -6.26 5.02 -6.74
CA ILE A 17 -6.07 3.93 -7.67
C ILE A 17 -6.14 2.65 -6.84
N PHE A 18 -6.71 1.59 -7.38
CA PHE A 18 -6.76 0.30 -6.68
C PHE A 18 -6.84 -0.85 -7.67
N TYR A 19 -6.23 -1.97 -7.31
CA TYR A 19 -6.19 -3.16 -8.16
C TYR A 19 -7.15 -4.23 -7.62
N ILE A 20 -8.11 -4.62 -8.46
CA ILE A 20 -9.04 -5.73 -8.20
C ILE A 20 -8.40 -7.01 -8.73
N LYS A 21 -7.83 -7.81 -7.82
CA LYS A 21 -7.04 -9.02 -8.13
C LYS A 21 -7.88 -10.10 -8.83
N GLU A 22 -9.12 -10.27 -8.41
CA GLU A 22 -10.06 -11.26 -8.95
C GLU A 22 -10.44 -10.97 -10.41
N GLU A 23 -10.51 -9.69 -10.78
CA GLU A 23 -10.86 -9.24 -12.12
C GLU A 23 -9.63 -8.92 -12.98
N ASN A 24 -8.43 -8.88 -12.38
CA ASN A 24 -7.21 -8.35 -13.01
C ASN A 24 -7.41 -6.94 -13.59
N ARG A 25 -8.07 -6.06 -12.82
CA ARG A 25 -8.42 -4.70 -13.27
C ARG A 25 -7.83 -3.65 -12.36
N LEU A 26 -7.29 -2.61 -12.98
CA LEU A 26 -6.84 -1.41 -12.30
C LEU A 26 -7.95 -0.37 -12.42
N MET A 27 -8.43 0.10 -11.29
CA MET A 27 -9.55 1.02 -11.17
C MET A 27 -9.08 2.28 -10.46
N ALA A 28 -9.91 3.33 -10.51
CA ALA A 28 -9.65 4.57 -9.80
C ALA A 28 -10.94 5.19 -9.26
N ILE A 29 -10.82 5.92 -8.16
CA ILE A 29 -11.85 6.76 -7.57
C ILE A 29 -11.41 8.22 -7.71
N LYS A 30 -12.26 9.04 -8.35
CA LYS A 30 -12.02 10.48 -8.46
C LYS A 30 -13.32 11.24 -8.71
N GLY A 31 -13.51 12.37 -8.03
CA GLY A 31 -14.65 13.27 -8.27
C GLY A 31 -16.01 12.59 -8.09
N GLY A 32 -16.13 11.65 -7.15
CA GLY A 32 -17.35 10.89 -6.86
C GLY A 32 -17.64 9.75 -7.85
N ARG A 33 -16.68 9.38 -8.70
CA ARG A 33 -16.84 8.31 -9.70
C ARG A 33 -15.81 7.21 -9.48
N VAL A 34 -16.22 5.97 -9.76
CA VAL A 34 -15.32 4.83 -9.93
C VAL A 34 -15.21 4.55 -11.43
N LEU A 35 -14.00 4.50 -11.95
CA LEU A 35 -13.70 4.30 -13.37
C LEU A 35 -12.51 3.36 -13.57
N GLY A 36 -12.35 2.81 -14.76
CA GLY A 36 -11.12 2.12 -15.14
C GLY A 36 -9.93 3.09 -15.18
N TYR A 37 -8.75 2.60 -14.81
CA TYR A 37 -7.53 3.42 -14.85
C TYR A 37 -7.27 4.02 -16.25
N GLU A 38 -7.58 3.28 -17.31
CA GLU A 38 -7.44 3.72 -18.71
C GLU A 38 -8.36 4.89 -19.07
N GLU A 39 -9.44 5.10 -18.30
CA GLU A 39 -10.40 6.18 -18.52
C GLU A 39 -9.94 7.49 -17.84
N LEU A 40 -8.87 7.46 -17.03
CA LEU A 40 -8.33 8.66 -16.40
C LEU A 40 -7.73 9.62 -17.44
N PRO A 41 -8.01 10.93 -17.32
CA PRO A 41 -7.32 11.94 -18.11
C PRO A 41 -5.78 11.84 -17.95
N PRO A 42 -5.00 12.11 -19.02
CA PRO A 42 -3.54 12.07 -18.94
C PRO A 42 -2.94 12.97 -17.84
N GLU A 43 -3.55 14.13 -17.57
CA GLU A 43 -3.11 15.03 -16.50
C GLU A 43 -3.21 14.39 -15.11
N ASP A 44 -4.18 13.50 -14.89
CA ASP A 44 -4.38 12.84 -13.60
C ASP A 44 -3.32 11.78 -13.31
N THR A 45 -2.68 11.27 -14.36
CA THR A 45 -1.62 10.24 -14.24
C THR A 45 -0.23 10.81 -14.50
N LYS A 46 -0.10 12.12 -14.71
CA LYS A 46 1.17 12.81 -15.03
C LYS A 46 2.20 12.73 -13.90
N PHE A 47 1.74 12.62 -12.66
CA PHE A 47 2.64 12.42 -11.52
C PHE A 47 3.41 11.09 -11.62
N LEU A 48 2.84 10.07 -12.27
CA LEU A 48 3.53 8.80 -12.52
C LEU A 48 4.70 9.00 -13.48
N ASP A 49 4.56 9.82 -14.52
CA ASP A 49 5.69 10.17 -15.40
C ASP A 49 6.79 10.85 -14.60
N HIS A 50 6.42 11.80 -13.74
CA HIS A 50 7.39 12.48 -12.87
C HIS A 50 8.12 11.50 -11.94
N ILE A 51 7.42 10.53 -11.34
CA ILE A 51 8.04 9.49 -10.51
C ILE A 51 9.03 8.68 -11.35
N ILE A 52 8.62 8.20 -12.54
CA ILE A 52 9.50 7.36 -13.35
C ILE A 52 10.73 8.15 -13.79
N ASP A 53 10.60 9.42 -14.16
CA ASP A 53 11.74 10.21 -14.63
C ASP A 53 12.65 10.70 -13.49
N SER A 54 12.12 10.91 -12.29
CA SER A 54 12.91 11.38 -11.14
C SER A 54 13.57 10.24 -10.36
N GLU A 55 12.99 9.04 -10.34
CA GLU A 55 13.51 7.89 -9.60
C GLU A 55 14.27 6.92 -10.51
N HIS A 56 15.58 7.08 -10.60
CA HIS A 56 16.43 6.28 -11.49
C HIS A 56 16.24 4.75 -11.33
N ALA A 57 16.25 4.23 -10.10
CA ALA A 57 16.07 2.80 -9.86
C ALA A 57 14.67 2.28 -10.24
N THR A 58 13.65 3.14 -10.17
CA THR A 58 12.28 2.83 -10.61
C THR A 58 12.23 2.82 -12.14
N LYS A 59 12.85 3.81 -12.78
CA LYS A 59 12.98 3.91 -14.24
C LYS A 59 13.62 2.68 -14.85
N GLU A 60 14.81 2.32 -14.39
CA GLU A 60 15.57 1.19 -14.93
C GLU A 60 14.76 -0.12 -14.90
N ILE A 61 14.07 -0.38 -13.78
CA ILE A 61 13.26 -1.60 -13.63
C ILE A 61 12.04 -1.57 -14.54
N LEU A 62 11.35 -0.44 -14.63
CA LEU A 62 10.16 -0.34 -15.48
C LEU A 62 10.53 -0.43 -16.97
N GLU A 63 11.65 0.17 -17.39
CA GLU A 63 12.18 0.06 -18.76
C GLU A 63 12.64 -1.36 -19.10
N GLU A 64 13.16 -2.11 -18.13
CA GLU A 64 13.47 -3.53 -18.28
C GLU A 64 12.21 -4.40 -18.40
N TRP A 65 11.15 -4.08 -17.65
CA TRP A 65 9.91 -4.87 -17.67
C TRP A 65 9.03 -4.59 -18.87
N PHE A 66 8.96 -3.33 -19.32
CA PHE A 66 8.04 -2.89 -20.35
C PHE A 66 8.68 -1.85 -21.28
N PRO A 67 8.55 -2.00 -22.61
CA PRO A 67 9.11 -1.04 -23.56
C PRO A 67 8.26 0.24 -23.67
N SER A 68 6.96 0.16 -23.40
CA SER A 68 6.03 1.28 -23.55
C SER A 68 5.88 2.08 -22.26
N ARG A 69 5.94 3.42 -22.36
CA ARG A 69 5.65 4.33 -21.23
C ARG A 69 4.26 4.09 -20.63
N ILE A 70 3.27 3.74 -21.45
CA ILE A 70 1.90 3.47 -20.99
C ILE A 70 1.88 2.25 -20.06
N GLU A 71 2.55 1.17 -20.45
CA GLU A 71 2.65 -0.05 -19.64
C GLU A 71 3.47 0.17 -18.38
N GLN A 72 4.56 0.94 -18.47
CA GLN A 72 5.38 1.33 -17.32
C GLN A 72 4.55 2.10 -16.28
N LYS A 73 3.77 3.10 -16.72
CA LYS A 73 2.86 3.86 -15.82
C LYS A 73 1.82 2.95 -15.19
N ARG A 74 1.16 2.11 -15.99
CA ARG A 74 0.16 1.15 -15.49
C ARG A 74 0.76 0.23 -14.44
N LYS A 75 1.97 -0.31 -14.69
CA LYS A 75 2.64 -1.18 -13.72
C LYS A 75 3.07 -0.44 -12.46
N LEU A 76 3.58 0.79 -12.58
CA LEU A 76 3.88 1.63 -11.43
C LEU A 76 2.63 1.91 -10.60
N ALA A 77 1.52 2.27 -11.25
CA ALA A 77 0.22 2.49 -10.62
C ALA A 77 -0.23 1.24 -9.84
N GLU A 78 -0.25 0.08 -10.50
CA GLU A 78 -0.61 -1.19 -9.87
C GLU A 78 0.30 -1.55 -8.68
N CYS A 79 1.62 -1.40 -8.81
CA CYS A 79 2.56 -1.84 -7.78
C CYS A 79 2.67 -0.89 -6.59
N ARG A 80 2.56 0.42 -6.83
CA ARG A 80 2.80 1.44 -5.79
C ARG A 80 1.51 2.04 -5.23
N PHE A 81 0.44 2.06 -6.01
CA PHE A 81 -0.82 2.73 -5.73
C PHE A 81 -1.99 1.76 -6.00
N GLY A 82 -1.76 0.45 -5.88
CA GLY A 82 -2.78 -0.57 -6.15
C GLY A 82 -3.52 -1.04 -4.91
N GLY A 83 -3.12 -0.56 -3.72
CA GLY A 83 -3.86 -0.77 -2.49
C GLY A 83 -5.11 0.10 -2.47
N LEU A 84 -6.10 -0.25 -1.66
CA LEU A 84 -7.26 0.61 -1.43
C LEU A 84 -7.25 1.03 0.03
N ASN A 85 -6.99 2.31 0.32
CA ASN A 85 -6.89 2.79 1.69
C ASN A 85 -7.46 4.21 1.89
N PHE A 86 -7.26 4.78 3.08
CA PHE A 86 -7.87 6.07 3.44
C PHE A 86 -6.94 7.28 3.23
N THR A 87 -5.88 7.10 2.46
CA THR A 87 -4.87 8.10 2.11
C THR A 87 -4.87 8.23 0.59
N PRO A 88 -5.10 9.43 0.03
CA PRO A 88 -5.12 9.59 -1.42
C PRO A 88 -3.74 9.26 -2.02
N ASP A 89 -3.73 8.44 -3.07
CA ASP A 89 -2.52 8.23 -3.87
C ASP A 89 -1.97 9.52 -4.46
N TYR A 90 -2.85 10.43 -4.87
CA TYR A 90 -2.45 11.74 -5.38
C TYR A 90 -3.43 12.85 -5.03
N MET A 91 -2.90 13.92 -4.45
CA MET A 91 -3.63 15.15 -4.17
C MET A 91 -2.66 16.34 -4.22
N ASN A 92 -2.96 17.36 -5.05
CA ASN A 92 -2.25 18.64 -5.09
C ASN A 92 -0.72 18.53 -5.18
N GLY A 93 -0.21 17.66 -6.05
CA GLY A 93 1.24 17.48 -6.25
C GLY A 93 1.93 16.54 -5.26
N THR A 94 1.24 16.10 -4.21
CA THR A 94 1.74 15.11 -3.25
C THR A 94 1.19 13.74 -3.60
N HIS A 95 2.00 12.70 -3.39
CA HIS A 95 1.60 11.31 -3.54
C HIS A 95 2.05 10.47 -2.34
N ALA A 96 1.29 9.43 -2.02
CA ALA A 96 1.59 8.50 -0.94
C ALA A 96 1.58 7.07 -1.51
N PRO A 97 2.63 6.27 -1.27
CA PRO A 97 2.61 4.88 -1.69
C PRO A 97 1.71 4.04 -0.78
N ASP A 98 1.18 2.99 -1.38
CA ASP A 98 0.25 2.06 -0.78
C ASP A 98 0.86 0.67 -0.63
N SER A 99 0.26 -0.12 0.26
CA SER A 99 0.57 -1.54 0.33
C SER A 99 -0.45 -2.32 -0.47
N PHE A 100 0.07 -3.04 -1.45
CA PHE A 100 -0.66 -4.01 -2.23
C PHE A 100 -0.21 -5.43 -1.83
N ASP A 101 -1.16 -6.36 -1.66
CA ASP A 101 -0.92 -7.79 -1.40
C ASP A 101 -0.39 -8.50 -2.66
N CYS A 102 0.85 -8.13 -3.01
CA CYS A 102 1.57 -8.71 -4.12
C CYS A 102 2.16 -10.08 -3.72
N PRO A 103 1.79 -11.18 -4.39
CA PRO A 103 2.34 -12.51 -4.07
C PRO A 103 3.85 -12.61 -4.35
N LEU A 104 4.40 -11.67 -5.14
CA LEU A 104 5.81 -11.62 -5.48
C LEU A 104 6.62 -10.68 -4.57
N LYS A 105 6.01 -10.05 -3.54
CA LYS A 105 6.62 -8.98 -2.73
C LYS A 105 8.01 -9.37 -2.18
N ASP A 106 8.16 -10.61 -1.70
CA ASP A 106 9.42 -11.10 -1.10
C ASP A 106 10.54 -11.39 -2.12
N ASN A 107 10.21 -11.60 -3.40
CA ASN A 107 11.17 -12.03 -4.44
C ASN A 107 11.21 -11.10 -5.66
N CYS A 108 10.46 -10.00 -5.64
CA CYS A 108 10.36 -9.09 -6.78
C CYS A 108 11.57 -8.15 -6.84
N LYS A 109 12.22 -8.08 -8.00
CA LYS A 109 13.32 -7.13 -8.27
C LYS A 109 12.90 -5.66 -8.07
N GLY A 110 11.62 -5.36 -8.28
CA GLY A 110 11.04 -4.04 -8.07
C GLY A 110 10.68 -3.72 -6.62
N PHE A 111 10.81 -4.66 -5.69
CA PHE A 111 10.50 -4.41 -4.29
C PHE A 111 11.42 -3.35 -3.67
N GLY A 112 10.85 -2.37 -2.97
CA GLY A 112 11.55 -1.20 -2.42
C GLY A 112 11.97 -0.15 -3.47
N LYS A 113 11.80 -0.44 -4.76
CA LYS A 113 12.10 0.45 -5.88
C LYS A 113 10.80 0.94 -6.52
N VAL A 114 10.14 0.06 -7.28
CA VAL A 114 8.85 0.35 -7.93
C VAL A 114 7.74 0.44 -6.90
N CYS A 115 7.53 -0.58 -6.08
CA CYS A 115 6.73 -0.44 -4.86
C CYS A 115 7.60 0.08 -3.70
N LYS A 116 6.97 0.80 -2.77
CA LYS A 116 7.65 1.40 -1.62
C LYS A 116 7.07 0.85 -0.33
N ASN A 117 7.80 1.03 0.76
CA ASN A 117 7.25 0.78 2.09
C ASN A 117 6.20 1.85 2.40
N ILE A 118 5.09 1.43 3.01
CA ILE A 118 4.11 2.34 3.58
C ILE A 118 4.61 2.90 4.91
N GLU A 119 4.00 3.98 5.37
CA GLU A 119 4.27 4.55 6.68
C GLU A 119 3.00 4.82 7.47
N TYR A 120 3.11 4.78 8.79
CA TYR A 120 2.04 5.18 9.68
C TYR A 120 2.56 6.19 10.70
N LYS A 121 2.02 7.42 10.67
CA LYS A 121 2.43 8.54 11.55
C LYS A 121 3.95 8.77 11.57
N GLY A 122 4.59 8.69 10.39
CA GLY A 122 6.04 8.86 10.21
C GLY A 122 6.88 7.65 10.62
N PHE A 123 6.27 6.52 10.98
CA PHE A 123 6.97 5.26 11.16
C PHE A 123 6.88 4.42 9.87
N PRO A 124 8.00 4.19 9.16
CA PRO A 124 7.99 3.33 7.98
C PRO A 124 7.80 1.87 8.39
N LEU A 125 6.93 1.16 7.69
CA LEU A 125 6.65 -0.26 7.92
C LEU A 125 7.44 -1.11 6.92
N ALA A 126 8.23 -2.04 7.45
CA ALA A 126 8.84 -3.07 6.62
C ALA A 126 7.79 -4.12 6.22
N PRO A 127 8.04 -4.93 5.16
CA PRO A 127 7.15 -6.05 4.80
C PRO A 127 6.88 -7.02 5.94
N PHE A 128 7.89 -7.23 6.79
CA PHE A 128 7.75 -8.05 7.98
C PHE A 128 6.72 -7.46 8.96
N ASP A 129 6.70 -6.12 9.10
CA ASP A 129 5.75 -5.43 9.96
C ASP A 129 4.33 -5.56 9.41
N GLU A 130 4.14 -5.33 8.12
CA GLU A 130 2.82 -5.50 7.49
C GLU A 130 2.28 -6.92 7.69
N LYS A 131 3.11 -7.94 7.43
CA LYS A 131 2.74 -9.35 7.65
C LYS A 131 2.42 -9.63 9.12
N ALA A 132 3.22 -9.10 10.03
CA ALA A 132 2.98 -9.26 11.47
C ALA A 132 1.67 -8.59 11.89
N ILE A 133 1.35 -7.40 11.35
CA ILE A 133 0.09 -6.70 11.60
C ILE A 133 -1.10 -7.55 11.13
N SER A 134 -1.08 -8.04 9.89
CA SER A 134 -2.16 -8.88 9.34
C SER A 134 -2.36 -10.17 10.14
N LEU A 135 -1.29 -10.77 10.68
CA LEU A 135 -1.40 -11.93 11.57
C LEU A 135 -1.89 -11.58 12.97
N LEU A 136 -1.44 -10.47 13.55
CA LEU A 136 -1.80 -10.03 14.90
C LEU A 136 -3.29 -9.69 15.04
N ILE A 137 -3.90 -9.15 14.00
CA ILE A 137 -5.33 -8.81 13.98
C ILE A 137 -6.23 -10.03 13.73
N SER A 138 -5.68 -11.13 13.22
CA SER A 138 -6.41 -12.40 13.01
C SER A 138 -6.80 -13.09 14.32
N ALA A 139 -7.58 -14.18 14.26
CA ALA A 139 -7.93 -14.97 15.44
C ALA A 139 -6.79 -15.88 15.97
N LYS A 140 -5.60 -15.86 15.35
CA LYS A 140 -4.47 -16.75 15.69
C LYS A 140 -3.88 -16.41 17.06
N LYS A 141 -3.35 -17.45 17.73
CA LYS A 141 -2.59 -17.30 18.99
C LYS A 141 -1.16 -16.84 18.71
N ASN A 142 -0.56 -16.12 19.64
CA ASN A 142 0.84 -15.64 19.54
C ASN A 142 1.84 -16.75 19.19
N THR A 143 1.65 -17.96 19.72
CA THR A 143 2.50 -19.12 19.41
C THR A 143 2.47 -19.47 17.91
N VAL A 144 1.28 -19.47 17.31
CA VAL A 144 1.08 -19.74 15.88
C VAL A 144 1.61 -18.59 15.03
N ILE A 145 1.39 -17.34 15.46
CA ILE A 145 1.90 -16.16 14.76
C ILE A 145 3.43 -16.17 14.73
N ALA A 146 4.09 -16.47 15.86
CA ALA A 146 5.54 -16.56 15.94
C ALA A 146 6.11 -17.64 15.00
N GLU A 147 5.44 -18.79 14.93
CA GLU A 147 5.77 -19.88 13.99
C GLU A 147 5.64 -19.44 12.53
N GLU A 148 4.54 -18.77 12.15
CA GLU A 148 4.32 -18.28 10.79
C GLU A 148 5.28 -17.16 10.37
N LEU A 149 5.69 -16.34 11.33
CA LEU A 149 6.74 -15.32 11.17
C LEU A 149 8.15 -15.93 11.23
N LYS A 150 8.27 -17.24 11.54
CA LYS A 150 9.54 -17.96 11.66
C LYS A 150 10.50 -17.33 12.69
N ILE A 151 9.97 -16.87 13.83
CA ILE A 151 10.77 -16.31 14.93
C ILE A 151 10.44 -16.98 16.28
N PRO A 152 11.39 -17.03 17.23
CA PRO A 152 11.10 -17.56 18.57
C PRO A 152 10.01 -16.77 19.29
N LEU A 153 9.18 -17.44 20.08
CA LEU A 153 8.08 -16.81 20.82
C LEU A 153 8.54 -15.64 21.70
N GLY A 154 9.64 -15.80 22.45
CA GLY A 154 10.20 -14.72 23.28
C GLY A 154 10.59 -13.50 22.44
N SER A 155 11.18 -13.71 21.28
CA SER A 155 11.53 -12.64 20.33
C SER A 155 10.27 -11.97 19.76
N PHE A 156 9.22 -12.74 19.48
CA PHE A 156 7.94 -12.22 19.01
C PHE A 156 7.28 -11.30 20.04
N GLU A 157 7.28 -11.65 21.33
CA GLU A 157 6.69 -10.80 22.38
C GLU A 157 7.40 -9.45 22.50
N VAL A 158 8.74 -9.46 22.43
CA VAL A 158 9.55 -8.23 22.41
C VAL A 158 9.27 -7.41 21.15
N TYR A 159 9.25 -8.07 19.98
CA TYR A 159 8.96 -7.42 18.70
C TYR A 159 7.56 -6.78 18.69
N ARG A 160 6.52 -7.50 19.13
CA ARG A 160 5.15 -6.99 19.22
C ARG A 160 5.09 -5.74 20.08
N THR A 161 5.76 -5.75 21.23
CA THR A 161 5.80 -4.59 22.13
C THR A 161 6.46 -3.39 21.45
N LYS A 162 7.56 -3.60 20.73
CA LYS A 162 8.22 -2.54 19.94
C LYS A 162 7.31 -2.01 18.83
N LEU A 163 6.66 -2.90 18.08
CA LEU A 163 5.73 -2.52 17.01
C LEU A 163 4.59 -1.66 17.55
N TYR A 164 3.99 -2.04 18.68
CA TYR A 164 2.89 -1.29 19.30
C TYR A 164 3.35 0.10 19.74
N ASN A 165 4.54 0.19 20.35
CA ASN A 165 5.14 1.47 20.73
C ASN A 165 5.44 2.36 19.52
N SER A 166 6.01 1.80 18.45
CA SER A 166 6.28 2.52 17.19
C SER A 166 5.00 3.06 16.55
N LEU A 167 3.94 2.26 16.54
CA LEU A 167 2.62 2.64 16.02
C LEU A 167 1.84 3.55 16.98
N ARG A 168 2.34 3.74 18.22
CA ARG A 168 1.70 4.50 19.30
C ARG A 168 0.29 3.98 19.62
N ILE A 169 0.19 2.67 19.77
CA ILE A 169 -1.03 1.95 20.14
C ILE A 169 -0.78 1.07 21.36
N SER A 170 -1.85 0.68 22.05
CA SER A 170 -1.79 -0.18 23.24
C SER A 170 -2.61 -1.46 23.10
N THR A 171 -3.54 -1.51 22.14
CA THR A 171 -4.51 -2.60 22.02
C THR A 171 -4.55 -3.22 20.63
N LYS A 172 -5.02 -4.47 20.56
CA LYS A 172 -5.26 -5.16 19.29
C LYS A 172 -6.36 -4.49 18.47
N GLN A 173 -7.35 -3.86 19.12
CA GLN A 173 -8.42 -3.12 18.47
C GLN A 173 -7.90 -1.84 17.79
N GLU A 174 -6.97 -1.14 18.44
CA GLU A 174 -6.25 -0.04 17.81
C GLU A 174 -5.39 -0.54 16.65
N LEU A 175 -4.72 -1.69 16.80
CA LEU A 175 -3.97 -2.29 15.69
C LEU A 175 -4.86 -2.62 14.49
N ALA A 176 -6.06 -3.17 14.73
CA ALA A 176 -7.04 -3.42 13.68
C ALA A 176 -7.49 -2.12 13.00
N SER A 177 -7.63 -1.04 13.77
CA SER A 177 -7.92 0.29 13.21
C SER A 177 -6.76 0.80 12.35
N VAL A 178 -5.51 0.59 12.77
CA VAL A 178 -4.32 0.92 11.96
C VAL A 178 -4.29 0.11 10.66
N ALA A 179 -4.50 -1.21 10.75
CA ALA A 179 -4.53 -2.10 9.58
C ALA A 179 -5.60 -1.67 8.57
N PHE A 180 -6.80 -1.34 9.04
CA PHE A 180 -7.89 -0.81 8.20
C PHE A 180 -7.52 0.52 7.53
N ILE A 181 -6.85 1.42 8.25
CA ILE A 181 -6.41 2.71 7.70
C ILE A 181 -5.39 2.53 6.58
N LEU A 182 -4.50 1.56 6.74
CA LEU A 182 -3.41 1.24 5.81
C LEU A 182 -3.83 0.30 4.67
N GLY A 183 -5.09 -0.13 4.61
CA GLY A 183 -5.56 -1.08 3.58
C GLY A 183 -4.95 -2.48 3.70
N LEU A 184 -4.54 -2.90 4.91
CA LEU A 184 -3.95 -4.22 5.16
C LEU A 184 -4.99 -5.33 5.44
N ILE A 185 -6.28 -4.97 5.46
CA ILE A 185 -7.45 -5.84 5.63
C ILE A 185 -8.65 -5.35 4.84
#